data_AF-A9WQ61-F1
#
_entry.id   AF-A9WQ61-F1
#
_cell.length_a   1.000
_cell.length_b   1.000
_cell.length_c   1.000
_cell.angle_alpha   90.00
_cell.angle_beta   90.00
_cell.angle_gamma   90.00
#
_symmetry.space_group_name_H-M   'P 1'
#
loop_
_entity.id
_entity.type
_entity.pdbx_description
1 polymer ?
#
loop_
_entity_poly.entity_id
_entity_poly.type
_entity_poly.pdbx_seq_one_letter_code
_entity_poly.pdbx_strand_id
1 'polypeptide(L)'
;MPASSTMPFSWTISPYRGCSHACVYCFARKSHTYLDFDPGLDFDSQVVVKVNAVEVLRVELAKPSWGRHHVALGTNTDPYQRAEGRY
;
A
#
# COMPACT_ATOMS: atom_id res chain seq x y z
N MET A 1 -12.24 2.24 1.68
CA MET A 1 -12.34 2.39 3.15
C MET A 1 -13.81 2.31 3.55
N PRO A 2 -14.16 1.81 4.75
CA PRO A 2 -15.56 1.87 5.21
C PRO A 2 -16.04 3.32 5.28
N ALA A 3 -17.32 3.57 5.00
CA ALA A 3 -17.89 4.92 5.01
C ALA A 3 -17.79 5.65 6.37
N SER A 4 -17.57 4.90 7.46
CA SER A 4 -17.41 5.42 8.83
C SER A 4 -15.94 5.72 9.22
N SER A 5 -14.98 5.62 8.29
CA SER A 5 -13.57 5.89 8.60
C SER A 5 -13.34 7.37 8.93
N THR A 6 -12.63 7.64 10.02
CA THR A 6 -12.21 9.00 10.45
C THR A 6 -11.06 9.58 9.62
N MET A 7 -10.54 8.83 8.65
CA MET A 7 -9.44 9.27 7.80
C MET A 7 -9.92 10.34 6.82
N PRO A 8 -9.13 11.40 6.55
CA PRO A 8 -9.53 12.51 5.66
C PRO A 8 -9.57 12.13 4.17
N PHE A 9 -9.50 10.83 3.85
CA PHE A 9 -9.51 10.30 2.49
C PHE A 9 -10.34 9.01 2.44
N SER A 10 -11.02 8.81 1.33
CA SER A 10 -11.84 7.60 1.09
C SER A 10 -11.08 6.53 0.31
N TRP A 11 -10.06 6.95 -0.46
CA TRP A 11 -9.29 6.12 -1.36
C TRP A 11 -7.83 6.12 -0.97
N THR A 12 -7.20 4.95 -1.05
CA THR A 12 -5.77 4.81 -0.83
C THR A 12 -5.18 3.81 -1.80
N ILE A 13 -3.93 4.04 -2.17
CA ILE A 13 -3.11 3.11 -2.92
C ILE A 13 -1.80 2.86 -2.17
N SER A 14 -1.37 1.60 -2.12
CA SER A 14 -0.11 1.18 -1.50
C SER A 14 0.60 0.25 -2.49
N PRO A 15 1.66 0.72 -3.17
CA PRO A 15 2.40 -0.07 -4.17
C PRO A 15 3.15 -1.26 -3.57
N TYR A 16 3.49 -1.18 -2.28
CA TYR A 16 4.29 -2.18 -1.60
C TYR A 16 3.50 -2.88 -0.49
N ARG A 17 3.93 -4.09 -0.11
CA ARG A 17 3.53 -4.75 1.14
C ARG A 17 4.80 -5.28 1.82
N GLY A 18 4.99 -4.98 3.10
CA GLY A 18 6.30 -5.04 3.74
C GLY A 18 7.02 -3.69 3.69
N CYS A 19 7.95 -3.46 4.61
CA CYS A 19 8.71 -2.22 4.67
C CYS A 19 10.10 -2.46 5.28
N SER A 20 11.13 -2.10 4.51
CA SER A 20 12.54 -2.18 4.95
C SER A 20 12.90 -1.29 6.15
N HIS A 21 12.04 -0.34 6.54
CA HIS A 21 12.23 0.49 7.73
C HIS A 21 11.98 -0.30 9.03
N ALA A 22 11.20 -1.38 8.99
CA ALA A 22 10.99 -2.29 10.12
C ALA A 22 10.52 -1.63 11.43
N CYS A 23 9.67 -0.59 11.40
CA CYS A 23 9.18 0.03 12.65
C CYS A 23 8.43 -1.01 13.51
N VAL A 24 8.87 -1.19 14.75
CA VAL A 24 8.27 -2.17 15.69
C VAL A 24 6.78 -1.90 15.93
N TYR A 25 6.38 -0.62 15.95
CA TYR A 25 5.00 -0.17 16.14
C TYR A 25 4.17 -0.09 14.85
N CYS A 26 4.66 -0.62 13.72
CA CYS A 26 3.94 -0.52 12.44
C CYS A 26 2.67 -1.37 12.45
N PHE A 27 1.50 -0.72 12.34
CA PHE A 27 0.21 -1.41 12.30
C PHE A 27 0.05 -2.31 11.06
N ALA A 28 0.77 -2.00 9.98
CA ALA A 28 0.70 -2.74 8.73
C ALA A 28 1.42 -4.08 8.73
N ARG A 29 2.17 -4.41 9.79
CA ARG A 29 2.81 -5.72 9.98
C ARG A 29 1.83 -6.88 9.80
N LYS A 30 0.63 -6.76 10.39
CA LYS A 30 -0.44 -7.76 10.23
C LYS A 30 -0.94 -7.91 8.80
N SER A 31 -0.71 -6.92 7.92
CA SER A 31 -1.14 -7.04 6.53
C SER A 31 -0.31 -8.06 5.73
N HIS A 32 0.86 -8.47 6.22
CA HIS A 32 1.70 -9.49 5.58
C HIS A 32 1.17 -10.91 5.78
N THR A 33 0.44 -11.16 6.88
CA THR A 33 -0.14 -12.48 7.16
C THR A 33 -1.19 -12.90 6.13
N TYR A 34 -1.76 -11.95 5.38
CA TYR A 34 -2.66 -12.27 4.27
C TYR A 34 -1.95 -12.91 3.07
N LEU A 35 -0.62 -12.93 3.05
CA LEU A 35 0.21 -13.62 2.05
C LEU A 35 0.93 -14.83 2.65
N ASP A 36 0.46 -15.32 3.81
CA ASP A 36 1.10 -16.40 4.56
C ASP A 36 2.53 -16.07 5.03
N PHE A 37 2.88 -14.79 5.12
CA PHE A 37 4.16 -14.30 5.69
C PHE A 37 4.06 -13.96 7.18
N ASP A 38 5.19 -14.01 7.87
CA ASP A 38 5.30 -13.57 9.27
C ASP A 38 5.23 -12.03 9.40
N PRO A 39 4.47 -11.49 10.37
CA PRO A 39 4.38 -10.03 10.58
C PRO A 39 5.66 -9.42 11.21
N GLY A 40 6.61 -10.24 11.62
CA GLY A 40 7.92 -9.85 12.14
C GLY A 40 8.98 -9.85 11.05
N LEU A 41 9.77 -10.91 10.99
CA LEU A 41 11.00 -10.98 10.18
C LEU A 41 10.73 -10.88 8.67
N ASP A 42 9.65 -11.48 8.20
CA ASP A 42 9.31 -11.42 6.77
C ASP A 42 8.78 -10.05 6.37
N PHE A 43 8.10 -9.33 7.26
CA PHE A 43 7.68 -7.95 6.99
C PHE A 43 8.88 -7.00 6.82
N ASP A 44 9.94 -7.26 7.58
CA ASP A 44 11.14 -6.43 7.64
C ASP A 44 12.10 -6.73 6.48
N SER A 45 12.13 -7.98 6.01
CA SER A 45 13.09 -8.46 4.99
C SER A 45 12.48 -8.72 3.61
N GLN A 46 11.18 -9.00 3.51
CA GLN A 46 10.50 -9.35 2.26
C GLN A 46 9.48 -8.29 1.87
N VAL A 47 9.86 -7.44 0.92
CA VAL A 47 8.97 -6.41 0.35
C VAL A 47 8.35 -6.95 -0.94
N VAL A 48 7.03 -7.11 -0.92
CA VAL A 48 6.23 -7.47 -2.08
C VAL A 48 5.90 -6.21 -2.87
N VAL A 49 6.30 -6.17 -4.13
CA VAL A 49 6.09 -5.05 -5.05
C VAL A 49 4.90 -5.34 -5.96
N LYS A 50 3.91 -4.45 -5.98
CA LYS A 50 2.78 -4.52 -6.93
C LYS A 50 3.18 -3.82 -8.23
N VAL A 51 3.86 -4.54 -9.11
CA VAL A 51 4.38 -4.01 -10.38
C VAL A 51 3.28 -3.47 -11.32
N ASN A 52 2.06 -4.00 -11.22
CA ASN A 52 0.91 -3.56 -12.01
C ASN A 52 0.12 -2.39 -11.37
N ALA A 53 0.59 -1.83 -10.24
CA ALA A 53 -0.15 -0.79 -9.52
C ALA A 53 -0.42 0.46 -10.38
N VAL A 54 0.55 0.88 -11.20
CA VAL A 54 0.42 2.05 -12.08
C VAL A 54 -0.60 1.80 -13.19
N GLU A 55 -0.58 0.61 -13.79
CA GLU A 55 -1.51 0.22 -14.85
C GLU A 55 -2.95 0.20 -14.32
N VAL A 56 -3.18 -0.48 -13.19
CA VAL A 56 -4.49 -0.53 -12.55
C VAL A 56 -4.95 0.87 -12.15
N LEU A 57 -4.07 1.70 -11.57
CA LEU A 57 -4.42 3.07 -11.19
C LEU A 57 -4.85 3.90 -12.40
N ARG A 58 -4.17 3.78 -13.55
CA ARG A 58 -4.57 4.48 -14.79
C ARG A 58 -5.96 4.07 -15.24
N VAL A 59 -6.26 2.77 -15.24
CA VAL A 59 -7.58 2.25 -15.62
C VAL A 59 -8.66 2.76 -14.67
N GLU A 60 -8.43 2.72 -13.36
CA GLU A 60 -9.38 3.19 -12.36
C GLU A 60 -9.64 4.70 -12.46
N LEU A 61 -8.59 5.51 -12.65
CA LEU A 61 -8.71 6.96 -12.79
C LEU A 61 -9.36 7.39 -14.13
N ALA A 62 -9.28 6.54 -15.16
CA ALA A 62 -9.89 6.81 -16.47
C ALA A 62 -11.40 6.50 -16.51
N LYS A 63 -11.97 5.86 -15.48
CA LYS A 63 -13.39 5.54 -15.43
C LYS A 63 -14.24 6.82 -15.43
N PRO A 64 -15.29 6.94 -16.27
CA PRO A 64 -16.19 8.11 -16.25
C PRO A 64 -16.89 8.31 -14.90
N SER A 65 -17.06 7.25 -14.12
CA SER A 65 -17.63 7.30 -12.77
C SER A 65 -16.67 7.85 -11.71
N TRP A 66 -15.40 8.09 -12.07
CA TRP A 66 -14.41 8.59 -11.12
C TRP A 66 -14.64 10.07 -10.79
N GLY A 67 -15.08 10.34 -9.57
CA GLY A 67 -15.40 11.69 -9.08
C GLY A 67 -14.21 12.58 -8.73
N ARG A 68 -12.98 12.25 -9.19
CA ARG A 68 -11.74 12.98 -8.85
C ARG A 68 -11.50 13.12 -7.34
N HIS A 69 -11.85 12.09 -6.58
CA HIS A 69 -11.65 12.07 -5.13
C HIS A 69 -10.16 12.12 -4.77
N HIS A 70 -9.86 12.63 -3.58
CA HIS A 70 -8.51 12.58 -3.03
C HIS A 70 -8.10 11.13 -2.79
N VAL A 71 -6.91 10.77 -3.27
CA VAL A 71 -6.30 9.44 -3.12
C VAL A 71 -5.04 9.57 -2.28
N ALA A 72 -5.06 8.96 -1.10
CA ALA A 72 -3.85 8.89 -0.28
C ALA A 72 -2.88 7.83 -0.82
N LEU A 73 -1.60 8.14 -0.81
CA LEU A 73 -0.55 7.22 -1.23
C LEU A 73 0.21 6.74 0.02
N GLY A 74 0.42 5.42 0.12
CA GLY A 74 1.29 4.86 1.16
C GLY A 74 0.69 4.81 2.56
N THR A 75 -0.64 4.67 2.67
CA THR A 75 -1.28 4.65 3.99
C THR A 75 -0.94 3.41 4.81
N ASN A 76 -0.67 2.27 4.17
CA ASN A 76 -0.33 1.03 4.85
C ASN A 76 1.18 0.78 4.88
N THR A 77 1.89 1.14 3.83
CA THR A 77 3.33 0.93 3.70
C THR A 77 3.97 2.15 3.07
N ASP A 78 5.25 2.37 3.37
CA ASP A 78 5.99 3.48 2.80
C ASP A 78 5.96 3.39 1.26
N PRO A 79 5.55 4.46 0.55
CA PRO A 79 5.48 4.48 -0.91
C PRO A 79 6.85 4.76 -1.58
N TYR A 80 7.88 5.10 -0.81
CA TYR A 80 9.24 5.35 -1.27
C TYR A 80 10.17 4.33 -0.64
N GLN A 81 10.30 3.18 -1.30
CA GLN A 81 11.20 2.12 -0.87
C GLN A 81 12.29 1.92 -1.91
N ARG A 82 13.46 1.40 -1.49
CA ARG A 82 14.56 1.09 -2.41
C ARG A 82 14.17 0.22 -3.61
N ALA A 83 13.09 -0.54 -3.48
CA ALA A 83 12.51 -1.32 -4.58
C ALA A 83 12.16 -0.47 -5.81
N GLU A 84 11.84 0.82 -5.64
CA GLU A 84 11.57 1.78 -6.73
C GLU A 84 12.77 1.96 -7.68
N GLY A 85 13.99 1.71 -7.22
CA GLY A 85 15.18 1.78 -8.07
C GLY A 85 15.28 0.63 -9.07
N ARG A 86 14.46 -0.41 -8.92
CA ARG A 86 14.48 -1.62 -9.75
C ARG A 86 13.16 -1.89 -10.48
N TYR A 87 12.03 -1.53 -9.87
CA TYR A 87 10.68 -1.77 -10.37
C TYR A 87 9.94 -0.45 -10.59
#